data_AF-A0A7X9J1L4-F1
#
_entry.id   AF-A0A7X9J1L4-F1
#
_cell.length_a   1.000
_cell.length_b   1.000
_cell.length_c   1.000
_cell.angle_alpha   90.00
_cell.angle_beta   90.00
_cell.angle_gamma   90.00
#
_symmetry.space_group_name_H-M   'P 1'
#
loop_
_entity.id
_entity.type
_entity.pdbx_description
1 polymer ?
#
loop_
_entity_poly.entity_id
_entity_poly.type
_entity_poly.pdbx_seq_one_letter_code
_entity_poly.pdbx_strand_id
1 'polypeptide(L)'
;MKRFILPAILLAATILTEPARANGGYYVAGDFNGWNPAGLAMTDVGGGYWEVELPTNVEPGRHEFKVTKGSWDVNFPNSNSWFYKRPVPKGPIDTPLKVTFDSNTYNDDWWGKSNLIIVNDGITDWTAVGDWQGWNNGNPATKMVEVSPGVFMYEAVLAPGTYWYKAVKTGTWDAIGADNRAINADSLQFTVNPGDATTQFYVNTSWSAIRVGPGGPGEIPEPSTLLLALSGLAGLGGLRLRKR
;
A
#
# COMPACT_ATOMS: atom_id res chain seq x y z
N MET A 1 37.01 -48.80 -45.63
CA MET A 1 35.67 -48.27 -45.31
C MET A 1 35.56 -48.08 -43.80
N LYS A 2 35.15 -46.87 -43.39
CA LYS A 2 34.50 -46.40 -42.13
C LYS A 2 34.51 -47.37 -40.92
N ARG A 3 34.77 -46.89 -39.70
CA ARG A 3 33.78 -46.13 -38.91
C ARG A 3 34.43 -45.40 -37.72
N PHE A 4 34.22 -44.08 -37.64
CA PHE A 4 34.48 -43.27 -36.44
C PHE A 4 33.24 -43.30 -35.53
N ILE A 5 33.45 -43.52 -34.23
CA ILE A 5 32.41 -43.44 -33.20
C ILE A 5 32.53 -42.05 -32.55
N LEU A 6 31.51 -41.23 -32.70
CA LEU A 6 31.37 -39.95 -31.99
C LEU A 6 30.62 -40.19 -30.67
N PRO A 7 31.07 -39.66 -29.52
CA PRO A 7 30.27 -39.70 -28.31
C PRO A 7 29.16 -38.64 -28.40
N ALA A 8 27.91 -39.09 -28.32
CA ALA A 8 26.76 -38.20 -28.18
C ALA A 8 26.74 -37.64 -26.74
N ILE A 9 27.11 -36.36 -26.59
CA ILE A 9 26.88 -35.61 -25.35
C ILE A 9 25.39 -35.25 -25.33
N LEU A 10 24.65 -35.91 -24.44
CA LEU A 10 23.24 -35.61 -24.20
C LEU A 10 23.16 -34.35 -23.32
N LEU A 11 22.96 -33.19 -23.93
CA LEU A 11 22.66 -31.95 -23.21
C LEU A 11 21.20 -32.00 -22.75
N ALA A 12 20.98 -32.34 -21.48
CA ALA A 12 19.66 -32.23 -20.87
C ALA A 12 19.35 -30.75 -20.60
N ALA A 13 18.77 -30.07 -21.58
CA ALA A 13 18.14 -28.77 -21.35
C ALA A 13 16.87 -28.99 -20.52
N THR A 14 16.94 -28.67 -19.24
CA THR A 14 15.74 -28.56 -18.39
C THR A 14 15.00 -27.32 -18.84
N ILE A 15 14.00 -27.49 -19.70
CA ILE A 15 13.06 -26.41 -20.03
C ILE A 15 12.19 -26.26 -18.78
N LEU A 16 12.50 -25.27 -17.95
CA LEU A 16 11.52 -24.73 -17.01
C LEU A 16 10.45 -24.06 -17.87
N THR A 17 9.38 -24.78 -18.15
CA THR A 17 8.18 -24.17 -18.71
C THR A 17 7.59 -23.29 -17.62
N GLU A 18 7.96 -22.01 -17.61
CA GLU A 18 7.12 -21.02 -16.95
C GLU A 18 5.77 -21.07 -17.63
N PRO A 19 4.64 -21.17 -16.90
CA PRO A 19 3.36 -21.01 -17.54
C PRO A 19 3.38 -19.64 -18.21
N ALA A 20 3.16 -19.60 -19.51
CA ALA A 20 2.83 -18.37 -20.20
C ALA A 20 1.59 -17.80 -19.49
N ARG A 21 1.79 -16.88 -18.53
CA ARG A 21 0.67 -16.20 -17.85
C ARG A 21 0.01 -15.36 -18.93
N ALA A 22 -1.16 -15.80 -19.36
CA ALA A 22 -2.05 -15.04 -20.21
C ALA A 22 -2.18 -13.61 -19.65
N ASN A 23 -2.09 -12.61 -20.54
CA ASN A 23 -2.34 -11.19 -20.29
C ASN A 23 -3.34 -10.95 -19.14
N GLY A 24 -2.88 -10.48 -17.98
CA GLY A 24 -3.80 -10.13 -16.88
C GLY A 24 -3.25 -9.99 -15.47
N GLY A 25 -1.97 -10.23 -15.21
CA GLY A 25 -1.39 -10.09 -13.86
C GLY A 25 -0.80 -8.71 -13.58
N TYR A 26 -0.71 -8.35 -12.30
CA TYR A 26 0.06 -7.21 -11.83
C TYR A 26 1.44 -7.65 -11.32
N TYR A 27 2.42 -6.76 -11.43
CA TYR A 27 3.78 -6.95 -10.94
C TYR A 27 4.24 -5.72 -10.17
N VAL A 28 5.17 -5.90 -9.24
CA VAL A 28 5.88 -4.80 -8.57
C VAL A 28 7.27 -4.64 -9.17
N ALA A 29 7.59 -3.41 -9.56
CA ALA A 29 8.87 -3.00 -10.09
C ALA A 29 9.39 -1.82 -9.27
N GLY A 30 10.60 -1.92 -8.71
CA GLY A 30 11.17 -0.88 -7.86
C GLY A 30 12.69 -0.95 -7.81
N ASP A 31 13.30 -0.05 -7.06
CA ASP A 31 14.77 0.03 -6.98
C ASP A 31 15.41 -1.29 -6.51
N PHE A 32 14.73 -2.03 -5.63
CA PHE A 32 15.15 -3.30 -5.05
C PHE A 32 15.05 -4.52 -5.99
N ASN A 33 14.49 -4.36 -7.19
CA ASN A 33 14.51 -5.40 -8.22
C ASN A 33 15.00 -4.88 -9.59
N GLY A 34 15.75 -3.76 -9.58
CA GLY A 34 16.31 -3.16 -10.78
C GLY A 34 15.27 -2.57 -11.72
N TRP A 35 14.11 -2.16 -11.20
CA TRP A 35 13.00 -1.63 -11.99
C TRP A 35 12.56 -2.60 -13.11
N ASN A 36 12.54 -3.90 -12.83
CA ASN A 36 12.03 -4.88 -13.79
C ASN A 36 10.48 -4.84 -13.80
N PRO A 37 9.81 -4.40 -14.89
CA PRO A 37 8.35 -4.31 -14.95
C PRO A 37 7.65 -5.68 -14.91
N ALA A 38 8.38 -6.79 -15.06
CA ALA A 38 7.87 -8.15 -14.86
C ALA A 38 8.54 -8.83 -13.65
N GLY A 39 9.16 -8.07 -12.75
CA GLY A 39 10.08 -8.57 -11.73
C GLY A 39 9.40 -9.38 -10.62
N LEU A 40 8.49 -8.76 -9.85
CA LEU A 40 7.79 -9.43 -8.76
C LEU A 40 6.33 -9.62 -9.10
N ALA A 41 5.93 -10.83 -9.49
CA ALA A 41 4.54 -11.13 -9.80
C ALA A 41 3.64 -11.06 -8.56
N MET A 42 2.50 -10.39 -8.67
CA MET A 42 1.47 -10.36 -7.65
C MET A 42 0.52 -11.56 -7.77
N THR A 43 -0.04 -11.96 -6.64
CA THR A 43 -1.06 -13.00 -6.53
C THR A 43 -2.44 -12.35 -6.47
N ASP A 44 -3.36 -12.77 -7.33
CA ASP A 44 -4.78 -12.39 -7.24
C ASP A 44 -5.37 -13.05 -5.99
N VAL A 45 -5.85 -12.25 -5.05
CA VAL A 45 -6.51 -12.73 -3.82
C VAL A 45 -8.03 -12.59 -3.89
N GLY A 46 -8.56 -12.27 -5.07
CA GLY A 46 -9.98 -12.13 -5.35
C GLY A 46 -10.51 -10.72 -5.15
N GLY A 47 -11.69 -10.45 -5.72
CA GLY A 47 -12.40 -9.18 -5.50
C GLY A 47 -11.66 -7.93 -5.98
N GLY A 48 -10.73 -8.05 -6.94
CA GLY A 48 -9.95 -6.94 -7.46
C GLY A 48 -8.67 -6.62 -6.68
N TYR A 49 -8.33 -7.42 -5.65
CA TYR A 49 -7.14 -7.27 -4.83
C TYR A 49 -6.00 -8.18 -5.29
N TRP A 50 -4.79 -7.63 -5.31
CA TRP A 50 -3.58 -8.33 -5.71
C TRP A 50 -2.49 -8.09 -4.67
N GLU A 51 -1.75 -9.12 -4.29
CA GLU A 51 -0.77 -9.03 -3.22
C GLU A 51 0.60 -9.58 -3.61
N VAL A 52 1.67 -8.99 -3.08
CA VAL A 52 3.00 -9.57 -3.11
C VAL A 52 3.74 -9.27 -1.80
N GLU A 53 4.40 -10.29 -1.27
CA GLU A 53 5.36 -10.13 -0.19
C GLU A 53 6.72 -9.73 -0.78
N LEU A 54 7.32 -8.68 -0.24
CA LEU A 54 8.63 -8.24 -0.69
C LEU A 54 9.72 -9.21 -0.25
N PRO A 55 10.73 -9.47 -1.10
CA PRO A 55 11.83 -10.35 -0.76
C PRO A 55 12.53 -9.94 0.56
N THR A 56 12.95 -10.94 1.35
CA THR A 56 13.60 -10.69 2.64
C THR A 56 14.94 -9.96 2.52
N ASN A 57 15.60 -10.09 1.36
CA ASN A 57 16.85 -9.44 1.01
C ASN A 57 16.70 -7.99 0.50
N VAL A 58 15.49 -7.43 0.47
CA VAL A 58 15.33 -5.98 0.29
C VAL A 58 16.02 -5.30 1.47
N GLU A 59 16.90 -4.33 1.20
CA GLU A 59 17.63 -3.63 2.25
C GLU A 59 16.69 -2.80 3.15
N PRO A 60 17.05 -2.52 4.41
CA PRO A 60 16.33 -1.54 5.21
C PRO A 60 16.45 -0.13 4.63
N GLY A 61 15.37 0.64 4.68
CA GLY A 61 15.37 2.02 4.19
C GLY A 61 14.11 2.39 3.43
N ARG A 62 14.17 3.56 2.77
CA ARG A 62 13.13 4.05 1.88
C ARG A 62 13.35 3.48 0.49
N HIS A 63 12.29 2.94 -0.10
CA HIS A 63 12.28 2.41 -1.46
C HIS A 63 11.15 3.01 -2.27
N GLU A 64 11.34 3.04 -3.58
CA GLU A 64 10.35 3.45 -4.56
C GLU A 64 9.97 2.30 -5.48
N PHE A 65 8.72 2.30 -5.92
CA PHE A 65 8.21 1.27 -6.81
C PHE A 65 7.00 1.74 -7.61
N LYS A 66 6.63 0.92 -8.59
CA LYS A 66 5.38 0.98 -9.33
C LYS A 66 4.77 -0.42 -9.40
N VAL A 67 3.46 -0.45 -9.55
CA VAL A 67 2.71 -1.62 -10.00
C VAL A 67 2.58 -1.56 -11.51
N THR A 68 2.78 -2.66 -12.22
CA THR A 68 2.76 -2.73 -13.69
C THR A 68 1.90 -3.90 -14.17
N LYS A 69 1.61 -3.98 -15.47
CA LYS A 69 1.03 -5.19 -16.10
C LYS A 69 2.08 -6.01 -16.88
N GLY A 70 3.29 -6.12 -16.34
CA GLY A 70 4.40 -6.86 -16.96
C GLY A 70 5.23 -6.05 -17.96
N SER A 71 4.75 -4.88 -18.36
CA SER A 71 5.47 -3.87 -19.14
C SER A 71 5.22 -2.48 -18.55
N TRP A 72 5.92 -1.47 -19.06
CA TRP A 72 5.70 -0.07 -18.66
C TRP A 72 4.49 0.59 -19.31
N ASP A 73 3.83 -0.08 -20.27
CA ASP A 73 2.69 0.48 -21.00
C ASP A 73 1.50 0.81 -20.09
N VAL A 74 1.33 0.01 -19.03
CA VAL A 74 0.32 0.23 -17.99
C VAL A 74 0.99 0.08 -16.63
N ASN A 75 1.02 1.18 -15.87
CA ASN A 75 1.62 1.23 -14.55
C ASN A 75 0.90 2.22 -13.61
N PHE A 76 1.04 1.98 -12.31
CA PHE A 76 0.39 2.72 -11.24
C PHE A 76 1.35 2.94 -10.07
N PRO A 77 1.26 4.05 -9.33
CA PRO A 77 0.52 5.27 -9.67
C PRO A 77 1.23 6.03 -10.79
N ASN A 78 0.74 7.23 -11.16
CA ASN A 78 1.40 8.10 -12.14
C ASN A 78 2.84 8.45 -11.72
N SER A 79 3.02 8.96 -10.50
CA SER A 79 4.33 9.06 -9.85
C SER A 79 4.70 7.74 -9.18
N ASN A 80 5.97 7.52 -8.84
CA ASN A 80 6.36 6.34 -8.07
C ASN A 80 5.61 6.30 -6.73
N SER A 81 5.23 5.09 -6.29
CA SER A 81 4.88 4.84 -4.91
C SER A 81 6.13 4.57 -4.08
N TRP A 82 5.95 4.39 -2.78
CA TRP A 82 7.06 4.32 -1.83
C TRP A 82 6.71 3.47 -0.60
N PHE A 83 7.73 2.90 0.03
CA PHE A 83 7.60 2.25 1.34
C PHE A 83 8.87 2.42 2.17
N TYR A 84 8.76 2.14 3.47
CA TYR A 84 9.89 2.06 4.38
C TYR A 84 10.05 0.65 4.93
N LYS A 85 11.18 0.01 4.64
CA LYS A 85 11.55 -1.28 5.24
C LYS A 85 12.35 -1.06 6.51
N ARG A 86 11.88 -1.64 7.62
CA ARG A 86 12.57 -1.57 8.91
C ARG A 86 13.83 -2.47 8.94
N PRO A 87 14.88 -2.11 9.70
CA PRO A 87 16.01 -3.00 9.96
C PRO A 87 15.60 -4.29 10.70
N VAL A 88 16.23 -5.40 10.36
CA VAL A 88 16.24 -6.65 11.16
C VAL A 88 17.39 -6.50 12.18
N PRO A 89 17.19 -6.50 13.51
CA PRO A 89 16.49 -7.53 14.29
C PRO A 89 15.54 -6.92 15.34
N LYS A 90 14.25 -6.74 15.02
CA LYS A 90 13.22 -6.35 15.98
C LYS A 90 12.19 -7.48 16.13
N GLY A 91 12.69 -8.67 16.50
CA GLY A 91 11.91 -9.90 16.70
C GLY A 91 11.81 -10.80 15.46
N PRO A 92 11.30 -12.05 15.58
CA PRO A 92 10.93 -12.85 14.41
C PRO A 92 9.98 -12.02 13.55
N ILE A 93 10.07 -12.16 12.23
CA ILE A 93 9.23 -11.41 11.29
C ILE A 93 7.78 -11.88 11.51
N ASP A 94 7.01 -11.23 12.37
CA ASP A 94 5.61 -11.61 12.57
C ASP A 94 4.68 -11.04 11.49
N THR A 95 5.20 -10.26 10.52
CA THR A 95 4.53 -10.07 9.22
C THR A 95 5.54 -9.65 8.15
N PRO A 96 5.63 -10.35 7.00
CA PRO A 96 6.41 -9.87 5.85
C PRO A 96 5.87 -8.53 5.35
N LEU A 97 6.78 -7.69 4.82
CA LEU A 97 6.39 -6.44 4.17
C LEU A 97 5.64 -6.79 2.89
N LYS A 98 4.38 -6.39 2.81
CA LYS A 98 3.43 -6.73 1.77
C LYS A 98 2.98 -5.47 1.06
N VAL A 99 2.95 -5.55 -0.27
CA VAL A 99 2.31 -4.57 -1.14
C VAL A 99 1.00 -5.19 -1.62
N THR A 100 -0.09 -4.48 -1.41
CA THR A 100 -1.42 -4.81 -1.93
C THR A 100 -1.82 -3.75 -2.95
N PHE A 101 -2.22 -4.21 -4.14
CA PHE A 101 -2.79 -3.39 -5.20
C PHE A 101 -4.29 -3.66 -5.28
N ASP A 102 -5.08 -2.62 -5.07
CA ASP A 102 -6.53 -2.66 -5.17
C ASP A 102 -6.97 -2.02 -6.48
N SER A 103 -7.38 -2.84 -7.44
CA SER A 103 -7.79 -2.41 -8.78
C SER A 103 -9.24 -1.93 -8.86
N ASN A 104 -9.97 -1.91 -7.74
CA ASN A 104 -11.36 -1.47 -7.71
C ASN A 104 -11.47 0.06 -7.87
N THR A 105 -12.70 0.53 -8.01
CA THR A 105 -13.03 1.96 -8.02
C THR A 105 -14.15 2.21 -7.00
N TYR A 106 -13.96 3.23 -6.17
CA TYR A 106 -14.85 3.54 -5.06
C TYR A 106 -15.60 4.86 -5.29
N ASN A 107 -16.86 4.90 -4.84
CA ASN A 107 -17.71 6.09 -4.91
C ASN A 107 -18.22 6.45 -3.51
N ASP A 108 -17.29 6.83 -2.66
CA ASP A 108 -17.49 7.23 -1.27
C ASP A 108 -16.88 8.63 -1.01
N ASP A 109 -16.58 8.97 0.25
CA ASP A 109 -15.96 10.24 0.63
C ASP A 109 -14.42 10.19 0.72
N TRP A 110 -13.81 9.04 0.44
CA TRP A 110 -12.35 8.84 0.50
C TRP A 110 -11.69 9.12 -0.85
N TRP A 111 -10.58 9.87 -0.84
CA TRP A 111 -9.78 10.19 -2.02
C TRP A 111 -8.59 9.25 -2.17
N GLY A 112 -8.18 9.01 -3.42
CA GLY A 112 -7.62 7.73 -3.83
C GLY A 112 -8.77 6.83 -4.27
N LYS A 113 -9.34 7.12 -5.44
CA LYS A 113 -10.61 6.51 -5.89
C LYS A 113 -10.44 5.15 -6.56
N SER A 114 -9.26 4.84 -7.06
CA SER A 114 -8.99 3.60 -7.76
C SER A 114 -7.51 3.27 -7.78
N ASN A 115 -7.17 2.01 -8.10
CA ASN A 115 -5.78 1.56 -8.26
C ASN A 115 -4.93 1.85 -7.02
N LEU A 116 -5.48 1.53 -5.84
CA LEU A 116 -4.89 1.90 -4.55
C LEU A 116 -3.67 1.05 -4.26
N ILE A 117 -2.67 1.67 -3.65
CA ILE A 117 -1.41 1.03 -3.29
C ILE A 117 -1.26 1.04 -1.78
N ILE A 118 -1.50 -0.13 -1.19
CA ILE A 118 -1.51 -0.34 0.25
C ILE A 118 -0.21 -1.05 0.63
N VAL A 119 0.46 -0.57 1.68
CA VAL A 119 1.70 -1.17 2.18
C VAL A 119 1.63 -1.26 3.70
N ASN A 120 1.92 -2.44 4.26
CA ASN A 120 1.95 -2.67 5.72
C ASN A 120 3.31 -2.29 6.35
N ASP A 121 3.88 -1.16 5.97
CA ASP A 121 5.18 -0.67 6.48
C ASP A 121 5.12 -0.20 7.94
N GLY A 122 3.92 -0.06 8.50
CA GLY A 122 3.66 0.25 9.90
C GLY A 122 4.08 1.67 10.27
N ILE A 123 3.97 2.61 9.33
CA ILE A 123 4.20 4.03 9.59
C ILE A 123 3.05 4.58 10.42
N THR A 124 3.39 5.13 11.58
CA THR A 124 2.43 5.74 12.51
C THR A 124 2.64 7.24 12.71
N ASP A 125 3.68 7.81 12.11
CA ASP A 125 4.05 9.22 12.26
C ASP A 125 3.62 10.00 11.01
N TRP A 126 2.45 10.63 11.10
CA TRP A 126 1.80 11.36 10.01
C TRP A 126 1.58 12.82 10.39
N THR A 127 1.80 13.71 9.41
CA THR A 127 1.52 15.15 9.53
C THR A 127 0.47 15.53 8.48
N ALA A 128 -0.56 16.25 8.91
CA ALA A 128 -1.49 16.88 7.98
C ALA A 128 -0.85 18.16 7.44
N VAL A 129 -0.69 18.24 6.12
CA VAL A 129 0.01 19.35 5.46
C VAL A 129 -0.92 20.02 4.47
N GLY A 130 -0.93 21.34 4.51
CA GLY A 130 -1.64 22.15 3.55
C GLY A 130 -1.22 23.60 3.53
N ASP A 131 -1.89 24.37 2.68
CA ASP A 131 -1.67 25.80 2.47
C ASP A 131 -1.96 26.63 3.72
N TRP A 132 -2.95 26.26 4.54
CA TRP A 132 -3.28 26.96 5.79
C TRP A 132 -2.13 27.03 6.82
N GLN A 133 -1.17 26.09 6.74
CA GLN A 133 0.00 26.05 7.62
C GLN A 133 1.33 26.22 6.88
N GLY A 134 1.29 26.65 5.60
CA GLY A 134 2.48 27.00 4.82
C GLY A 134 3.32 25.80 4.34
N TRP A 135 2.69 24.66 4.06
CA TRP A 135 3.34 23.44 3.58
C TRP A 135 4.51 22.90 4.44
N ASN A 136 4.48 23.09 5.77
CA ASN A 136 5.48 22.51 6.69
C ASN A 136 5.21 21.01 7.00
N ASN A 137 5.97 20.11 6.38
CA ASN A 137 5.84 18.66 6.54
C ASN A 137 6.33 18.08 7.88
N GLY A 138 7.03 18.88 8.69
CA GLY A 138 7.51 18.51 10.01
C GLY A 138 6.79 19.26 11.13
N ASN A 139 5.65 19.89 10.84
CA ASN A 139 4.98 20.76 11.80
C ASN A 139 4.39 19.93 12.98
N PRO A 140 4.89 20.11 14.22
CA PRO A 140 4.36 19.37 15.37
C PRO A 140 2.92 19.77 15.71
N ALA A 141 2.47 20.97 15.31
CA ALA A 141 1.11 21.44 15.58
C ALA A 141 0.04 20.79 14.69
N THR A 142 0.44 20.18 13.57
CA THR A 142 -0.48 19.47 12.65
C THR A 142 -0.18 17.97 12.58
N LYS A 143 0.47 17.44 13.62
CA LYS A 143 0.67 16.02 13.80
C LYS A 143 -0.67 15.31 13.95
N MET A 144 -0.85 14.21 13.23
CA MET A 144 -2.07 13.41 13.24
C MET A 144 -2.01 12.37 14.37
N VAL A 145 -3.18 12.05 14.92
CA VAL A 145 -3.36 11.07 16.00
C VAL A 145 -4.12 9.87 15.46
N GLU A 146 -3.68 8.65 15.82
CA GLU A 146 -4.40 7.43 15.45
C GLU A 146 -5.76 7.38 16.17
N VAL A 147 -6.86 7.28 15.41
CA VAL A 147 -8.24 7.24 15.92
C VAL A 147 -8.89 5.87 15.77
N SER A 148 -8.36 5.04 14.88
CA SER A 148 -8.65 3.61 14.74
C SER A 148 -7.45 2.94 14.07
N PRO A 149 -7.31 1.59 14.10
CA PRO A 149 -6.14 0.92 13.54
C PRO A 149 -5.86 1.34 12.08
N GLY A 150 -4.73 2.02 11.87
CA GLY A 150 -4.31 2.50 10.54
C GLY A 150 -5.05 3.75 10.04
N VAL A 151 -5.87 4.42 10.85
CA VAL A 151 -6.51 5.69 10.52
C VAL A 151 -6.03 6.78 11.46
N PHE A 152 -5.44 7.82 10.88
CA PHE A 152 -4.92 8.98 11.61
C PHE A 152 -5.73 10.22 11.28
N MET A 153 -5.91 11.08 12.27
CA MET A 153 -6.73 12.29 12.18
C MET A 153 -6.05 13.50 12.79
N TYR A 154 -6.22 14.66 12.16
CA TYR A 154 -5.93 15.97 12.72
C TYR A 154 -7.16 16.87 12.58
N GLU A 155 -7.42 17.73 13.56
CA GLU A 155 -8.55 18.67 13.55
C GLU A 155 -8.04 20.11 13.65
N ALA A 156 -8.61 21.02 12.85
CA ALA A 156 -8.30 22.44 12.88
C ALA A 156 -9.55 23.31 12.83
N VAL A 157 -9.44 24.53 13.37
CA VAL A 157 -10.40 25.61 13.10
C VAL A 157 -9.81 26.49 12.01
N LEU A 158 -10.47 26.54 10.85
CA LEU A 158 -10.02 27.33 9.70
C LEU A 158 -11.04 28.43 9.39
N ALA A 159 -10.58 29.55 8.87
CA ALA A 159 -11.48 30.55 8.32
C ALA A 159 -12.20 29.99 7.07
N PRO A 160 -13.38 30.51 6.70
CA PRO A 160 -14.03 30.13 5.46
C PRO A 160 -13.13 30.40 4.24
N GLY A 161 -13.04 29.44 3.34
CA GLY A 161 -12.13 29.51 2.20
C GLY A 161 -11.91 28.17 1.51
N THR A 162 -11.16 28.21 0.41
CA THR A 162 -10.72 27.01 -0.31
C THR A 162 -9.26 26.73 0.04
N TYR A 163 -8.97 25.48 0.36
CA TYR A 163 -7.69 25.03 0.86
C TYR A 163 -7.27 23.73 0.17
N TRP A 164 -6.03 23.31 0.41
CA TRP A 164 -5.46 22.09 -0.13
C TRP A 164 -4.75 21.27 0.95
N TYR A 165 -4.98 19.96 0.96
CA TYR A 165 -4.47 19.04 1.98
C TYR A 165 -3.85 17.78 1.36
N LYS A 166 -2.77 17.28 1.97
CA LYS A 166 -2.36 15.87 1.88
C LYS A 166 -1.78 15.40 3.21
N ALA A 167 -1.75 14.09 3.42
CA ALA A 167 -1.05 13.50 4.56
C ALA A 167 0.35 13.09 4.14
N VAL A 168 1.35 13.44 4.94
CA VAL A 168 2.75 13.04 4.70
C VAL A 168 3.27 12.24 5.87
N LYS A 169 4.18 11.30 5.58
CA LYS A 169 5.04 10.75 6.63
C LYS A 169 5.84 11.92 7.22
N THR A 170 5.71 12.14 8.52
CA THR A 170 6.25 13.32 9.22
C THR A 170 7.73 13.57 8.88
N GLY A 171 8.04 14.81 8.52
CA GLY A 171 9.38 15.26 8.15
C GLY A 171 9.82 14.88 6.74
N THR A 172 8.95 14.29 5.93
CA THR A 172 9.22 13.90 4.53
C THR A 172 8.10 14.36 3.60
N TRP A 173 8.27 14.17 2.29
CA TRP A 173 7.23 14.43 1.29
C TRP A 173 6.59 13.18 0.72
N ASP A 174 6.93 12.02 1.28
CA ASP A 174 6.26 10.76 1.03
C ASP A 174 4.82 10.86 1.54
N ALA A 175 3.88 10.90 0.60
CA ALA A 175 2.51 11.31 0.88
C ALA A 175 1.48 10.25 0.48
N ILE A 176 0.32 10.35 1.13
CA ILE A 176 -0.95 9.85 0.62
C ILE A 176 -1.79 11.08 0.30
N GLY A 177 -2.18 11.19 -0.97
CA GLY A 177 -2.87 12.34 -1.54
C GLY A 177 -4.19 11.96 -2.18
N ALA A 178 -4.72 12.86 -3.01
CA ALA A 178 -5.94 12.64 -3.78
C ALA A 178 -5.80 11.52 -4.82
N ASP A 179 -4.56 11.24 -5.21
CA ASP A 179 -4.10 10.19 -6.13
C ASP A 179 -3.31 9.09 -5.37
N ASN A 180 -3.79 8.72 -4.18
CA ASN A 180 -3.26 7.60 -3.40
C ASN A 180 -1.80 7.80 -2.93
N ARG A 181 -1.08 6.71 -2.59
CA ARG A 181 0.29 6.74 -2.04
C ARG A 181 1.33 6.98 -3.14
N ALA A 182 1.92 8.17 -3.19
CA ALA A 182 2.89 8.56 -4.20
C ALA A 182 3.95 9.57 -3.70
N ILE A 183 5.12 9.63 -4.35
CA ILE A 183 6.22 10.55 -4.02
C ILE A 183 5.91 12.03 -4.36
N ASN A 184 4.91 12.25 -5.20
CA ASN A 184 4.38 13.57 -5.55
C ASN A 184 2.85 13.53 -5.50
N ALA A 185 2.30 12.93 -4.44
CA ALA A 185 0.85 12.75 -4.35
C ALA A 185 0.13 14.10 -4.48
N ASP A 186 -0.93 14.15 -5.26
CA ASP A 186 -1.79 15.30 -5.48
C ASP A 186 -2.44 15.73 -4.17
N SER A 187 -2.57 17.04 -3.99
CA SER A 187 -3.31 17.58 -2.86
C SER A 187 -4.81 17.44 -3.11
N LEU A 188 -5.57 17.16 -2.06
CA LEU A 188 -7.02 17.24 -2.06
C LEU A 188 -7.46 18.69 -1.82
N GLN A 189 -8.21 19.26 -2.78
CA GLN A 189 -8.90 20.54 -2.58
C GLN A 189 -10.16 20.34 -1.72
N PHE A 190 -10.38 21.25 -0.78
CA PHE A 190 -11.62 21.29 0.02
C PHE A 190 -12.03 22.73 0.32
N THR A 191 -13.29 22.90 0.71
CA THR A 191 -13.86 24.20 1.08
C THR A 191 -14.34 24.16 2.52
N VAL A 192 -13.99 25.20 3.27
CA VAL A 192 -14.53 25.50 4.61
C VAL A 192 -15.61 26.54 4.43
N ASN A 193 -16.82 26.24 4.87
CA ASN A 193 -17.97 27.12 4.74
C ASN A 193 -18.10 28.04 5.95
N PRO A 194 -18.74 29.22 5.80
CA PRO A 194 -19.13 30.04 6.94
C PRO A 194 -20.00 29.25 7.93
N GLY A 195 -19.55 29.16 9.19
CA GLY A 195 -20.25 28.44 10.26
C GLY A 195 -19.71 27.05 10.57
N ASP A 196 -18.76 26.52 9.77
CA ASP A 196 -18.07 25.28 10.11
C ASP A 196 -17.24 25.48 11.38
N ALA A 197 -17.49 24.67 12.41
CA ALA A 197 -16.81 24.79 13.69
C ALA A 197 -15.37 24.25 13.65
N THR A 198 -15.18 23.10 12.99
CA THR A 198 -13.88 22.45 12.81
C THR A 198 -13.80 21.72 11.47
N THR A 199 -12.57 21.56 10.98
CA THR A 199 -12.22 20.76 9.80
C THR A 199 -11.39 19.58 10.24
N GLN A 200 -11.82 18.37 9.91
CA GLN A 200 -11.11 17.13 10.23
C GLN A 200 -10.40 16.59 8.98
N PHE A 201 -9.14 16.22 9.17
CA PHE A 201 -8.24 15.71 8.15
C PHE A 201 -7.90 14.26 8.47
N TYR A 202 -8.17 13.35 7.55
CA TYR A 202 -7.94 11.92 7.75
C TYR A 202 -6.92 11.37 6.75
N VAL A 203 -6.18 10.36 7.18
CA VAL A 203 -5.45 9.41 6.32
C VAL A 203 -5.72 7.99 6.80
N ASN A 204 -6.08 7.11 5.87
CA ASN A 204 -6.29 5.69 6.11
C ASN A 204 -5.20 4.91 5.39
N THR A 205 -4.25 4.35 6.15
CA THR A 205 -3.12 3.60 5.61
C THR A 205 -3.51 2.21 5.13
N SER A 206 -4.60 1.65 5.66
CA SER A 206 -5.15 0.36 5.25
C SER A 206 -5.84 0.43 3.89
N TRP A 207 -6.21 1.63 3.45
CA TRP A 207 -6.83 1.86 2.15
C TRP A 207 -6.08 2.86 1.26
N SER A 208 -4.91 3.32 1.69
CA SER A 208 -4.10 4.32 0.98
C SER A 208 -4.91 5.54 0.51
N ALA A 209 -5.77 6.06 1.39
CA ALA A 209 -6.74 7.09 1.04
C ALA A 209 -6.74 8.24 2.07
N ILE A 210 -7.20 9.43 1.64
CA ILE A 210 -7.38 10.60 2.51
C ILE A 210 -8.81 11.13 2.44
N ARG A 211 -9.23 11.87 3.47
CA ARG A 211 -10.55 12.51 3.52
C ARG A 211 -10.48 13.83 4.29
N VAL A 212 -11.32 14.79 3.91
CA VAL A 212 -11.56 16.02 4.66
C VAL A 212 -13.05 16.17 4.91
N GLY A 213 -13.40 16.57 6.12
CA GLY A 213 -14.78 16.92 6.48
C GLY A 213 -15.27 16.20 7.74
N PRO A 214 -16.47 16.57 8.21
CA PRO A 214 -17.04 16.01 9.43
C PRO A 214 -17.36 14.52 9.29
N GLY A 215 -17.33 13.80 10.40
CA GLY A 215 -17.64 12.38 10.48
C GLY A 215 -16.42 11.58 10.91
N GLY A 216 -16.62 10.50 11.67
CA GLY A 216 -15.55 9.63 12.14
C GLY A 216 -14.80 8.93 10.97
N PRO A 217 -14.03 7.85 11.22
CA PRO A 217 -13.31 7.13 10.17
C PRO A 217 -14.20 6.54 9.04
N GLY A 218 -15.51 6.82 9.02
CA GLY A 218 -16.51 6.20 8.17
C GLY A 218 -16.80 4.78 8.65
N GLU A 219 -17.88 4.18 8.15
CA GLU A 219 -17.86 2.72 8.01
C GLU A 219 -16.72 2.44 7.04
N ILE A 220 -15.59 1.96 7.57
CA ILE A 220 -14.57 1.32 6.75
C ILE A 220 -15.33 0.19 6.04
N PRO A 221 -15.50 0.19 4.71
CA PRO A 221 -16.07 -0.97 4.06
C PRO A 221 -15.08 -2.08 4.38
N GLU A 222 -15.47 -2.97 5.29
CA GLU A 222 -14.65 -4.11 5.67
C GLU A 222 -14.19 -4.72 4.35
N PRO A 223 -12.87 -4.83 4.07
CA PRO A 223 -12.42 -5.57 2.91
C PRO A 223 -13.09 -6.92 3.04
N SER A 224 -14.03 -7.18 2.11
CA SER A 224 -15.10 -8.17 2.23
C SER A 224 -14.69 -9.31 3.14
N THR A 225 -15.46 -9.56 4.20
CA THR A 225 -15.22 -10.40 5.40
C THR A 225 -14.61 -11.81 5.17
N LEU A 226 -14.31 -12.19 3.92
CA LEU A 226 -13.56 -13.38 3.53
C LEU A 226 -12.14 -13.45 4.10
N LEU A 227 -11.43 -12.34 4.37
CA LEU A 227 -10.03 -12.44 4.82
C LEU A 227 -9.87 -12.74 6.32
N LEU A 228 -10.86 -12.42 7.16
CA LEU A 228 -10.86 -12.82 8.57
C LEU A 228 -11.24 -14.29 8.81
N ALA A 229 -11.85 -14.97 7.83
CA ALA A 229 -12.21 -16.38 7.97
C ALA A 229 -11.02 -17.34 7.82
N LEU A 230 -9.91 -16.90 7.23
CA LEU A 230 -8.71 -17.74 7.00
C LEU A 230 -7.69 -17.71 8.14
N SER A 231 -7.72 -16.71 9.02
CA SER A 231 -6.86 -16.64 10.21
C SER A 231 -7.50 -17.19 11.49
N GLY A 232 -8.82 -17.46 11.48
CA GLY A 232 -9.57 -17.87 12.68
C GLY A 232 -9.71 -19.38 12.92
N LEU A 233 -9.38 -20.26 11.97
CA LEU A 233 -9.68 -21.71 12.10
C LEU A 233 -8.56 -22.59 12.66
N ALA A 234 -7.40 -22.04 13.03
CA ALA A 234 -6.28 -22.83 13.56
C ALA A 234 -6.27 -22.98 15.10
N GLY A 235 -7.23 -22.38 15.83
CA GLY A 235 -7.14 -22.21 17.28
C GLY A 235 -8.02 -23.08 18.19
N LEU A 236 -9.02 -23.81 17.68
CA LEU A 236 -9.95 -24.56 18.54
C LEU A 236 -10.11 -26.01 18.12
N GLY A 237 -9.24 -26.87 18.65
CA GLY A 237 -9.38 -28.31 18.54
C GLY A 237 -8.61 -29.04 19.64
N GLY A 238 -9.21 -29.19 20.82
CA GLY A 238 -8.80 -30.25 21.75
C GLY A 238 -8.77 -29.93 23.25
N LEU A 239 -9.82 -29.33 23.81
CA LEU A 239 -10.01 -29.35 25.26
C LEU A 239 -10.45 -30.77 25.70
N ARG A 240 -9.53 -31.50 26.34
CA ARG A 240 -9.76 -32.84 26.91
C ARG A 240 -10.68 -32.75 28.14
N LEU A 241 -11.92 -33.22 28.02
CA LEU A 241 -12.82 -33.45 29.16
C LEU A 241 -12.38 -34.69 29.94
N ARG A 242 -11.93 -34.50 31.19
CA ARG A 242 -11.82 -35.57 32.21
C ARG A 242 -13.20 -35.86 32.77
N LYS A 243 -13.70 -37.10 32.64
CA LYS A 243 -14.78 -37.61 33.48
C LYS A 243 -14.20 -38.34 34.70
N ARG A 244 -14.79 -38.08 35.87
CA ARG A 244 -14.79 -39.01 37.00
C ARG A 244 -15.73 -40.15 36.70
#